data_AF-A0A015Z832-F1
#
_entry.id   AF-A0A015Z832-F1
#
_cell.length_a   1.000
_cell.length_b   1.000
_cell.length_c   1.000
_cell.angle_alpha   90.00
_cell.angle_beta   90.00
_cell.angle_gamma   90.00
#
_symmetry.space_group_name_H-M   'P 1'
#
loop_
_entity.id
_entity.type
_entity.pdbx_description
1 polymer ?
#
loop_
_entity_poly.entity_id
_entity_poly.type
_entity_poly.pdbx_seq_one_letter_code
_entity_poly.pdbx_strand_id
1 'polypeptide(L)'
;MHIDFAPPSNGTYNNAGSCRQLANYLEHEDLERMGKGIYTEGFFNLTEDNIYKSKVIKDIDSNIGQLLKTDAKFYAIHVSPSEKELRAMGNTEQEQAEAMKRYIREVFIPEYAKNFNKELSTSNIKFYGKIHFDRSRSDNELNMHCHLIVSRKDQSNKKKLSPLTNHKNTNNGIIKGGFDRVNLFRQVEQGFDKLFNYNRQRKESFDYQNIMK
;
A
#
# COMPACT_ATOMS: atom_id res chain seq x y z
N MET A 1 1.68 5.80 12.21
CA MET A 1 1.12 5.22 10.97
C MET A 1 1.17 3.71 11.08
N HIS A 2 0.04 3.00 10.94
CA HIS A 2 0.03 1.54 10.90
C HIS A 2 0.10 1.06 9.45
N ILE A 3 1.13 0.28 9.12
CA ILE A 3 1.28 -0.34 7.79
C ILE A 3 1.42 -1.84 7.98
N ASP A 4 0.65 -2.60 7.21
CA ASP A 4 0.66 -4.05 7.24
C ASP A 4 0.73 -4.64 5.84
N PHE A 5 1.44 -5.77 5.72
CA PHE A 5 1.48 -6.56 4.49
C PHE A 5 0.57 -7.77 4.69
N ALA A 6 -0.58 -7.79 4.03
CA ALA A 6 -1.54 -8.85 4.23
C ALA A 6 -0.91 -10.21 3.88
N PRO A 7 -0.94 -11.19 4.80
CA PRO A 7 -0.38 -12.49 4.52
C PRO A 7 -1.18 -13.17 3.40
N PRO A 8 -0.51 -13.94 2.53
CA PRO A 8 -1.23 -14.74 1.53
C PRO A 8 -2.18 -15.70 2.24
N SER A 9 -3.42 -15.75 1.76
CA SER A 9 -4.46 -16.64 2.29
C SER A 9 -5.16 -17.37 1.15
N ASN A 10 -5.99 -18.36 1.48
CA ASN A 10 -6.83 -19.03 0.47
C ASN A 10 -8.08 -18.20 0.08
N GLY A 11 -8.32 -17.07 0.75
CA GLY A 11 -9.49 -16.20 0.54
C GLY A 11 -9.17 -14.92 -0.23
N THR A 12 -9.71 -13.79 0.22
CA THR A 12 -9.60 -12.47 -0.45
C THR A 12 -8.17 -12.08 -0.81
N TYR A 13 -7.20 -12.42 0.05
CA TYR A 13 -5.79 -12.09 -0.13
C TYR A 13 -4.98 -13.20 -0.82
N ASN A 14 -5.64 -14.14 -1.53
CA ASN A 14 -4.95 -15.12 -2.35
C ASN A 14 -4.21 -14.41 -3.48
N ASN A 15 -2.89 -14.45 -3.40
CA ASN A 15 -2.03 -13.78 -4.36
C ASN A 15 -1.37 -14.71 -5.37
N ALA A 16 -1.60 -16.03 -5.35
CA ALA A 16 -1.06 -16.93 -6.37
C ALA A 16 -1.83 -16.84 -7.70
N GLY A 17 -3.07 -16.35 -7.65
CA GLY A 17 -3.95 -16.16 -8.80
C GLY A 17 -4.19 -14.70 -9.18
N SER A 18 -5.35 -14.45 -9.78
CA SER A 18 -5.81 -13.12 -10.20
C SER A 18 -6.07 -12.21 -9.00
N CYS A 19 -5.78 -10.92 -9.12
CA CYS A 19 -6.15 -9.92 -8.10
C CYS A 19 -7.64 -9.58 -8.09
N ARG A 20 -8.44 -10.15 -9.00
CA ARG A 20 -9.89 -9.91 -9.13
C ARG A 20 -10.65 -10.10 -7.82
N GLN A 21 -10.30 -11.11 -7.02
CA GLN A 21 -11.00 -11.34 -5.75
C GLN A 21 -10.80 -10.19 -4.78
N LEU A 22 -9.55 -9.73 -4.63
CA LEU A 22 -9.23 -8.55 -3.81
C LEU A 22 -9.87 -7.29 -4.40
N ALA A 23 -9.74 -7.04 -5.70
CA ALA A 23 -10.29 -5.85 -6.32
C ALA A 23 -11.84 -5.78 -6.22
N ASN A 24 -12.52 -6.93 -6.31
CA ASN A 24 -13.96 -7.03 -6.06
C ASN A 24 -14.28 -6.72 -4.60
N TYR A 25 -13.55 -7.32 -3.65
CA TYR A 25 -13.74 -7.05 -2.23
C TYR A 25 -13.60 -5.57 -1.89
N LEU A 26 -12.59 -4.89 -2.46
CA LEU A 26 -12.38 -3.46 -2.22
C LEU A 26 -13.53 -2.60 -2.78
N GLU A 27 -14.11 -2.92 -3.94
CA GLU A 27 -15.34 -2.23 -4.39
C GLU A 27 -16.57 -2.56 -3.53
N HIS A 28 -16.65 -3.75 -2.95
CA HIS A 28 -17.78 -4.11 -2.09
C HIS A 28 -17.79 -3.31 -0.79
N GLU A 29 -16.63 -2.92 -0.26
CA GLU A 29 -16.55 -2.06 0.94
C GLU A 29 -17.21 -0.69 0.72
N ASP A 30 -17.31 -0.22 -0.53
CA ASP A 30 -17.95 1.06 -0.87
C ASP A 30 -19.46 0.98 -1.09
N LEU A 31 -20.03 -0.22 -1.27
CA LEU A 31 -21.43 -0.40 -1.68
C LEU A 31 -22.42 0.22 -0.70
N GLU A 32 -22.14 0.17 0.61
CA GLU A 32 -23.01 0.78 1.61
C GLU A 32 -23.03 2.32 1.49
N ARG A 33 -21.87 2.95 1.26
CA ARG A 33 -21.75 4.40 1.05
C ARG A 33 -22.43 4.81 -0.26
N MET A 34 -22.19 4.05 -1.33
CA MET A 34 -22.83 4.28 -2.63
C MET A 34 -24.36 4.21 -2.54
N GLY A 35 -24.90 3.22 -1.81
CA GLY A 35 -26.35 3.09 -1.59
C GLY A 35 -26.97 4.27 -0.84
N LYS A 36 -26.18 4.98 -0.02
CA LYS A 36 -26.57 6.20 0.68
C LYS A 36 -26.30 7.48 -0.14
N GLY A 37 -25.79 7.35 -1.38
CA GLY A 37 -25.37 8.49 -2.21
C GLY A 37 -24.13 9.22 -1.69
N ILE A 38 -23.37 8.59 -0.79
CA ILE A 38 -22.16 9.16 -0.18
C ILE A 38 -20.99 8.94 -1.13
N TYR A 39 -20.12 9.95 -1.22
CA TYR A 39 -18.91 9.91 -2.03
C TYR A 39 -17.99 8.73 -1.65
N THR A 40 -17.38 8.14 -2.69
CA THR A 40 -16.40 7.04 -2.60
C THR A 40 -15.26 7.30 -3.58
N GLU A 41 -14.09 6.75 -3.27
CA GLU A 41 -12.89 6.93 -4.07
C GLU A 41 -12.72 5.81 -5.11
N GLY A 42 -12.34 6.20 -6.33
CA GLY A 42 -11.92 5.25 -7.34
C GLY A 42 -10.56 4.62 -7.03
N PHE A 43 -10.13 3.64 -7.82
CA PHE A 43 -8.74 3.22 -7.74
C PHE A 43 -7.84 4.34 -8.26
N PHE A 44 -6.62 4.43 -7.76
CA PHE A 44 -5.60 5.36 -8.23
C PHE A 44 -4.25 4.66 -8.41
N ASN A 45 -3.34 5.25 -9.17
CA ASN A 45 -1.95 4.81 -9.27
C ASN A 45 -1.01 6.01 -9.11
N LEU A 46 0.23 5.89 -9.58
CA LEU A 46 1.24 6.95 -9.47
C LEU A 46 0.79 8.27 -10.10
N THR A 47 0.02 8.25 -11.20
CA THR A 47 -0.28 9.42 -12.02
C THR A 47 -1.77 9.61 -12.35
N GLU A 48 -2.58 8.57 -12.19
CA GLU A 48 -3.99 8.55 -12.55
C GLU A 48 -4.86 8.31 -11.32
N ASP A 49 -6.04 8.94 -11.32
CA ASP A 49 -7.13 8.73 -10.37
C ASP A 49 -8.35 8.13 -11.09
N ASN A 50 -9.35 7.69 -10.33
CA ASN A 50 -10.63 7.18 -10.84
C ASN A 50 -10.50 6.02 -11.84
N ILE A 51 -9.52 5.14 -11.62
CA ILE A 51 -9.26 3.97 -12.44
C ILE A 51 -10.33 2.90 -12.17
N TYR A 52 -10.92 2.37 -13.25
CA TYR A 52 -11.87 1.27 -13.15
C TYR A 52 -11.18 -0.03 -12.71
N LYS A 53 -11.86 -0.81 -11.85
CA LYS A 53 -11.41 -2.13 -11.41
C LYS A 53 -10.99 -3.06 -12.56
N SER A 54 -11.71 -3.05 -13.68
CA SER A 54 -11.38 -3.90 -14.83
C SER A 54 -9.98 -3.64 -15.37
N LYS A 55 -9.54 -2.38 -15.38
CA LYS A 55 -8.17 -1.98 -15.75
C LYS A 55 -7.16 -2.44 -14.70
N VAL A 56 -7.45 -2.28 -13.41
CA VAL A 56 -6.59 -2.79 -12.32
C VAL A 56 -6.33 -4.29 -12.47
N ILE A 57 -7.39 -5.08 -12.66
CA ILE A 57 -7.31 -6.53 -12.83
C ILE A 57 -6.45 -6.88 -14.04
N LYS A 58 -6.76 -6.29 -15.20
CA LYS A 58 -6.01 -6.55 -16.44
C LYS A 58 -4.52 -6.21 -16.29
N ASP A 59 -4.20 -5.05 -15.72
CA ASP A 59 -2.84 -4.54 -15.66
C ASP A 59 -1.96 -5.31 -14.66
N ILE A 60 -2.53 -5.78 -13.54
CA ILE A 60 -1.84 -6.63 -12.55
C ILE A 60 -1.72 -8.07 -13.05
N ASP A 61 -2.80 -8.67 -13.54
CA ASP A 61 -2.83 -10.09 -13.93
C ASP A 61 -1.98 -10.39 -15.17
N SER A 62 -1.76 -9.38 -16.03
CA SER A 62 -0.85 -9.50 -17.18
C SER A 62 0.63 -9.30 -16.80
N ASN A 63 0.93 -8.75 -15.62
CA ASN A 63 2.29 -8.43 -15.18
C ASN A 63 2.95 -9.58 -14.40
N ILE A 64 2.92 -10.79 -14.96
CA ILE A 64 3.32 -12.03 -14.27
C ILE A 64 4.48 -12.78 -14.94
N GLY A 65 5.29 -12.07 -15.72
CA GLY A 65 6.36 -12.65 -16.55
C GLY A 65 7.31 -13.53 -15.73
N GLN A 66 7.45 -14.80 -16.16
CA GLN A 66 8.29 -15.82 -15.53
C GLN A 66 7.93 -16.14 -14.06
N LEU A 67 6.69 -15.85 -13.64
CA LEU A 67 6.15 -16.33 -12.38
C LEU A 67 5.47 -17.68 -12.59
N LEU A 68 5.76 -18.63 -11.70
CA LEU A 68 5.14 -19.94 -11.72
C LEU A 68 3.68 -19.88 -11.22
N LYS A 69 2.93 -20.97 -11.37
CA LYS A 69 1.53 -21.02 -10.89
C LYS A 69 1.41 -20.72 -9.39
N THR A 70 2.33 -21.23 -8.59
CA THR A 70 2.36 -21.09 -7.12
C THR A 70 3.01 -19.79 -6.64
N ASP A 71 3.69 -19.07 -7.53
CA ASP A 71 4.30 -17.79 -7.18
C ASP A 71 3.22 -16.75 -6.84
N ALA A 72 3.41 -15.97 -5.78
CA ALA A 72 2.64 -14.72 -5.59
C ALA A 72 2.73 -13.86 -6.86
N LYS A 73 1.63 -13.23 -7.26
CA LYS A 73 1.49 -12.34 -8.43
C LYS A 73 1.42 -10.87 -8.03
N PHE A 74 0.87 -10.62 -6.84
CA PHE A 74 0.79 -9.31 -6.22
C PHE A 74 0.95 -9.42 -4.70
N TYR A 75 1.02 -8.27 -4.03
CA TYR A 75 1.01 -8.13 -2.59
C TYR A 75 -0.04 -7.09 -2.22
N ALA A 76 -0.83 -7.38 -1.20
CA ALA A 76 -1.76 -6.44 -0.62
C ALA A 76 -1.10 -5.74 0.56
N ILE A 77 -1.22 -4.42 0.62
CA ILE A 77 -0.66 -3.59 1.69
C ILE A 77 -1.77 -2.71 2.24
N HIS A 78 -1.88 -2.66 3.56
CA HIS A 78 -2.78 -1.76 4.27
C HIS A 78 -1.98 -0.59 4.80
N VAL A 79 -2.41 0.63 4.51
CA VAL A 79 -1.88 1.87 5.06
C VAL A 79 -3.00 2.53 5.86
N SER A 80 -2.84 2.59 7.18
CA SER A 80 -3.85 3.07 8.11
C SER A 80 -3.23 4.12 9.04
N PRO A 81 -3.38 5.41 8.72
CA PRO A 81 -2.99 6.48 9.63
C PRO A 81 -3.83 6.43 10.89
N SER A 82 -3.25 6.88 11.99
CA SER A 82 -3.99 7.18 13.21
C SER A 82 -4.87 8.40 13.01
N GLU A 83 -5.86 8.56 13.89
CA GLU A 83 -6.72 9.74 13.91
C GLU A 83 -5.94 11.08 13.91
N LYS A 84 -4.85 11.15 14.69
CA LYS A 84 -3.99 12.34 14.75
C LYS A 84 -3.31 12.63 13.41
N GLU A 85 -2.89 11.59 12.71
CA GLU A 85 -2.30 11.69 11.38
C GLU A 85 -3.34 12.09 10.33
N LEU A 86 -4.57 11.56 10.43
CA LEU A 86 -5.68 11.98 9.57
C LEU A 86 -6.01 13.46 9.73
N ARG A 87 -6.05 13.96 10.97
CA ARG A 87 -6.22 15.40 11.25
C ARG A 87 -5.10 16.26 10.64
N ALA A 88 -3.87 15.73 10.53
CA ALA A 88 -2.76 16.41 9.86
C ALA A 88 -2.85 16.34 8.32
N MET A 89 -3.60 15.36 7.78
CA MET A 89 -3.85 15.22 6.35
C MET A 89 -4.97 16.15 5.85
N GLY A 90 -5.88 16.59 6.70
CA GLY A 90 -6.96 17.51 6.33
C GLY A 90 -8.11 17.53 7.33
N ASN A 91 -9.00 18.51 7.17
CA ASN A 91 -10.18 18.68 8.02
C ASN A 91 -11.43 17.98 7.46
N THR A 92 -11.43 17.66 6.16
CA THR A 92 -12.54 16.97 5.48
C THR A 92 -12.09 15.62 4.93
N GLU A 93 -13.03 14.68 4.71
CA GLU A 93 -12.74 13.38 4.08
C GLU A 93 -12.05 13.56 2.72
N GLN A 94 -12.46 14.55 1.92
CA GLN A 94 -11.88 14.82 0.61
C GLN A 94 -10.44 15.33 0.71
N GLU A 95 -10.18 16.30 1.60
CA GLU A 95 -8.81 16.79 1.84
C GLU A 95 -7.90 15.66 2.32
N GLN A 96 -8.39 14.82 3.23
CA GLN A 96 -7.66 13.67 3.74
C GLN A 96 -7.38 12.65 2.63
N ALA A 97 -8.35 12.36 1.75
CA ALA A 97 -8.17 11.42 0.65
C ALA A 97 -7.11 11.91 -0.35
N GLU A 98 -7.14 13.19 -0.72
CA GLU A 98 -6.11 13.80 -1.58
C GLU A 98 -4.72 13.78 -0.92
N ALA A 99 -4.65 14.13 0.37
CA ALA A 99 -3.42 14.05 1.14
C ALA A 99 -2.90 12.61 1.27
N MET A 100 -3.78 11.61 1.41
CA MET A 100 -3.40 10.20 1.41
C MET A 100 -2.83 9.77 0.06
N LYS A 101 -3.49 10.10 -1.06
CA LYS A 101 -2.95 9.83 -2.41
C LYS A 101 -1.57 10.46 -2.57
N ARG A 102 -1.42 11.71 -2.14
CA ARG A 102 -0.15 12.45 -2.14
C ARG A 102 0.92 11.74 -1.32
N TYR A 103 0.61 11.33 -0.09
CA TYR A 103 1.51 10.56 0.77
C TYR A 103 1.94 9.24 0.11
N ILE A 104 1.00 8.51 -0.49
CA ILE A 104 1.32 7.26 -1.19
C ILE A 104 2.27 7.52 -2.37
N ARG A 105 2.01 8.56 -3.18
CA ARG A 105 2.79 8.92 -4.38
C ARG A 105 4.17 9.49 -4.06
N GLU A 106 4.25 10.39 -3.08
CA GLU A 106 5.47 11.17 -2.77
C GLU A 106 6.36 10.52 -1.71
N VAL A 107 5.80 9.66 -0.85
CA VAL A 107 6.54 9.06 0.27
C VAL A 107 6.53 7.53 0.19
N PHE A 108 5.35 6.91 0.25
CA PHE A 108 5.26 5.46 0.45
C PHE A 108 5.88 4.68 -0.72
N ILE A 109 5.45 4.93 -1.96
CA ILE A 109 5.92 4.18 -3.13
C ILE A 109 7.41 4.47 -3.45
N PRO A 110 7.91 5.71 -3.35
CA PRO A 110 9.34 5.99 -3.47
C PRO A 110 10.20 5.20 -2.47
N GLU A 111 9.84 5.21 -1.19
CA GLU A 111 10.58 4.46 -0.16
C GLU A 111 10.44 2.95 -0.35
N TYR A 112 9.26 2.48 -0.76
CA TYR A 112 9.04 1.09 -1.15
C TYR A 112 9.96 0.64 -2.29
N ALA A 113 10.13 1.48 -3.33
CA ALA A 113 11.01 1.19 -4.46
C ALA A 113 12.49 1.12 -4.04
N LYS A 114 12.96 2.14 -3.30
CA LYS A 114 14.34 2.22 -2.81
C LYS A 114 14.72 1.02 -1.94
N ASN A 115 13.79 0.55 -1.11
CA ASN A 115 14.04 -0.53 -0.15
C ASN A 115 14.37 -1.90 -0.77
N PHE A 116 14.18 -2.07 -2.09
CA PHE A 116 14.61 -3.29 -2.78
C PHE A 116 16.11 -3.35 -3.08
N ASN A 117 16.80 -2.20 -3.08
CA ASN A 117 18.22 -2.08 -3.50
C ASN A 117 18.49 -2.69 -4.88
N LYS A 118 17.61 -2.40 -5.84
CA LYS A 118 17.67 -2.89 -7.24
C LYS A 118 17.66 -1.76 -8.27
N GLU A 119 18.13 -0.57 -7.90
CA GLU A 119 18.10 0.65 -8.73
C GLU A 119 16.69 0.90 -9.29
N LEU A 120 15.70 0.80 -8.41
CA LEU A 120 14.32 1.05 -8.75
C LEU A 120 13.96 2.48 -8.40
N SER A 121 13.29 3.12 -9.33
CA SER A 121 12.58 4.37 -9.11
C SER A 121 11.10 4.10 -8.85
N THR A 122 10.38 5.13 -8.39
CA THR A 122 8.93 5.10 -8.15
C THR A 122 8.14 4.61 -9.37
N SER A 123 8.54 5.02 -10.58
CA SER A 123 7.89 4.62 -11.83
C SER A 123 8.11 3.15 -12.21
N ASN A 124 9.02 2.44 -11.53
CA ASN A 124 9.17 1.01 -11.73
C ASN A 124 8.15 0.18 -10.92
N ILE A 125 7.48 0.77 -9.94
CA ILE A 125 6.49 0.07 -9.12
C ILE A 125 5.14 0.10 -9.84
N LYS A 126 4.59 -1.07 -10.15
CA LYS A 126 3.21 -1.21 -10.63
C LYS A 126 2.31 -1.43 -9.42
N PHE A 127 1.51 -0.43 -9.09
CA PHE A 127 0.55 -0.50 -7.98
C PHE A 127 -0.77 0.17 -8.34
N TYR A 128 -1.81 -0.21 -7.62
CA TYR A 128 -3.09 0.49 -7.57
C TYR A 128 -3.51 0.62 -6.11
N GLY A 129 -3.94 1.82 -5.72
CA GLY A 129 -4.49 2.10 -4.40
C GLY A 129 -6.00 2.30 -4.45
N LYS A 130 -6.68 2.06 -3.34
CA LYS A 130 -8.07 2.46 -3.11
C LYS A 130 -8.23 2.93 -1.67
N ILE A 131 -8.91 4.05 -1.48
CA ILE A 131 -9.13 4.66 -0.16
C ILE A 131 -10.55 4.34 0.27
N HIS A 132 -10.70 3.87 1.51
CA HIS A 132 -11.99 3.69 2.16
C HIS A 132 -12.06 4.55 3.41
N PHE A 133 -13.28 4.97 3.74
CA PHE A 133 -13.54 5.97 4.79
C PHE A 133 -14.09 5.36 6.09
N ASP A 134 -14.49 4.07 6.07
CA ASP A 134 -15.12 3.41 7.21
C ASP A 134 -14.43 2.08 7.55
N ARG A 135 -14.38 1.77 8.84
CA ARG A 135 -14.23 0.40 9.35
C ARG A 135 -15.48 0.14 10.18
N SER A 136 -16.38 -0.69 9.67
CA SER A 136 -17.67 -1.08 10.28
C SER A 136 -17.59 -1.75 11.67
N ARG A 137 -16.45 -1.69 12.37
CA ARG A 137 -16.14 -2.40 13.61
C ARG A 137 -15.49 -1.56 14.71
N SER A 138 -15.44 -0.23 14.60
CA SER A 138 -14.90 0.62 15.67
C SER A 138 -15.69 1.90 15.85
N ASP A 139 -15.94 2.27 17.12
CA ASP A 139 -16.60 3.52 17.54
C ASP A 139 -15.76 4.80 17.27
N ASN A 140 -14.70 4.71 16.48
CA ASN A 140 -13.82 5.83 16.15
C ASN A 140 -14.37 6.60 14.94
N GLU A 141 -14.42 7.94 15.04
CA GLU A 141 -15.01 8.82 14.01
C GLU A 141 -14.15 8.98 12.74
N LEU A 142 -12.83 8.73 12.80
CA LEU A 142 -11.91 8.86 11.66
C LEU A 142 -11.20 7.54 11.37
N ASN A 143 -11.67 6.82 10.35
CA ASN A 143 -11.18 5.49 9.96
C ASN A 143 -10.68 5.39 8.51
N MET A 144 -10.32 6.53 7.90
CA MET A 144 -9.82 6.54 6.53
C MET A 144 -8.52 5.74 6.40
N HIS A 145 -8.48 4.80 5.46
CA HIS A 145 -7.31 3.97 5.20
C HIS A 145 -7.19 3.65 3.71
N CYS A 146 -5.99 3.25 3.30
CA CYS A 146 -5.69 2.90 1.92
C CYS A 146 -5.29 1.43 1.80
N HIS A 147 -5.89 0.75 0.84
CA HIS A 147 -5.49 -0.57 0.37
C HIS A 147 -4.65 -0.42 -0.89
N LEU A 148 -3.48 -1.05 -0.93
CA LEU A 148 -2.62 -1.09 -2.13
C LEU A 148 -2.54 -2.52 -2.66
N ILE A 149 -2.73 -2.66 -3.97
CA ILE A 149 -2.42 -3.87 -4.74
C ILE A 149 -1.13 -3.60 -5.52
N VAL A 150 -0.03 -4.22 -5.10
CA VAL A 150 1.30 -4.02 -5.71
C VAL A 150 1.71 -5.26 -6.47
N SER A 151 2.03 -5.15 -7.75
CA SER A 151 2.52 -6.29 -8.55
C SER A 151 3.84 -6.82 -7.99
N ARG A 152 4.02 -8.15 -8.03
CA ARG A 152 5.32 -8.78 -7.73
C ARG A 152 6.37 -8.45 -8.79
N LYS A 153 5.96 -7.98 -9.97
CA LYS A 153 6.88 -7.59 -11.04
C LYS A 153 6.93 -6.07 -11.13
N ASP A 154 8.08 -5.53 -11.51
CA ASP A 154 8.18 -4.13 -11.87
C ASP A 154 7.31 -3.82 -13.10
N GLN A 155 7.12 -2.54 -13.43
CA GLN A 155 6.31 -2.10 -14.57
C GLN A 155 6.79 -2.70 -15.91
N SER A 156 8.10 -2.96 -16.06
CA SER A 156 8.67 -3.57 -17.27
C SER A 156 8.48 -5.08 -17.37
N ASN A 157 7.87 -5.70 -16.35
CA ASN A 157 7.63 -7.14 -16.23
C ASN A 157 8.93 -8.00 -16.19
N LYS A 158 10.05 -7.43 -15.72
CA LYS A 158 11.37 -8.07 -15.69
C LYS A 158 11.85 -8.41 -14.29
N LYS A 159 11.89 -7.45 -13.37
CA LYS A 159 12.42 -7.61 -12.01
C LYS A 159 11.34 -8.19 -11.08
N LYS A 160 11.70 -9.20 -10.27
CA LYS A 160 10.85 -9.74 -9.18
C LYS A 160 11.06 -8.91 -7.91
N LEU A 161 9.97 -8.38 -7.35
CA LEU A 161 9.88 -7.49 -6.21
C LEU A 161 9.02 -8.17 -5.14
N SER A 162 9.64 -8.67 -4.07
CA SER A 162 8.92 -9.35 -3.00
C SER A 162 9.20 -8.65 -1.66
N PRO A 163 8.22 -7.93 -1.07
CA PRO A 163 8.40 -7.28 0.22
C PRO A 163 8.35 -8.26 1.40
N LEU A 164 7.92 -9.51 1.14
CA LEU A 164 7.84 -10.59 2.11
C LEU A 164 9.08 -11.49 2.13
N THR A 165 10.16 -11.11 1.42
CA THR A 165 11.42 -11.86 1.49
C THR A 165 12.04 -11.79 2.89
N ASN A 166 12.81 -12.83 3.24
CA ASN A 166 13.65 -12.86 4.44
C ASN A 166 15.05 -12.28 4.18
N HIS A 167 15.42 -12.03 2.93
CA HIS A 167 16.70 -11.42 2.57
C HIS A 167 16.68 -9.92 2.86
N LYS A 168 17.66 -9.44 3.63
CA LYS A 168 17.89 -8.02 3.91
C LYS A 168 19.29 -7.66 3.44
N ASN A 169 19.40 -6.81 2.41
CA ASN A 169 20.68 -6.33 1.87
C ASN A 169 21.74 -7.41 1.65
N THR A 170 21.33 -8.53 1.05
CA THR A 170 22.27 -9.61 0.73
C THR A 170 23.15 -9.16 -0.44
N ASN A 171 24.46 -9.06 -0.21
CA ASN A 171 25.44 -8.72 -1.25
C ASN A 171 26.16 -9.97 -1.81
N ASN A 172 26.01 -11.12 -1.13
CA ASN A 172 26.69 -12.36 -1.45
C ASN A 172 25.74 -13.40 -2.07
N GLY A 173 26.19 -14.07 -3.13
CA GLY A 173 25.42 -15.08 -3.87
C GLY A 173 24.66 -14.51 -5.07
N ILE A 174 23.83 -15.37 -5.69
CA ILE A 174 23.05 -15.03 -6.90
C ILE A 174 21.93 -14.01 -6.58
N ILE A 175 21.45 -13.99 -5.33
CA ILE A 175 20.39 -13.08 -4.85
C ILE A 175 21.05 -11.82 -4.28
N LYS A 176 21.17 -10.80 -5.11
CA LYS A 176 21.57 -9.45 -4.66
C LYS A 176 20.33 -8.62 -4.28
N GLY A 177 20.41 -7.93 -3.14
CA GLY A 177 19.35 -7.07 -2.60
C GLY A 177 18.52 -7.73 -1.50
N GLY A 178 17.32 -7.18 -1.25
CA GLY A 178 16.43 -7.64 -0.18
C GLY A 178 15.22 -6.74 -0.03
N PHE A 179 14.52 -6.87 1.10
CA PHE A 179 13.52 -5.88 1.52
C PHE A 179 13.46 -5.85 3.04
N ASP A 180 13.79 -4.70 3.65
CA ASP A 180 13.71 -4.56 5.10
C ASP A 180 12.44 -3.80 5.50
N ARG A 181 11.42 -4.52 5.96
CA ARG A 181 10.13 -3.92 6.36
C ARG A 181 10.28 -2.93 7.51
N VAL A 182 11.21 -3.18 8.45
CA VAL A 182 11.48 -2.27 9.57
C VAL A 182 12.04 -0.94 9.06
N ASN A 183 12.99 -1.00 8.12
CA ASN A 183 13.52 0.19 7.48
C ASN A 183 12.43 0.95 6.70
N LEU A 184 11.58 0.25 5.93
CA LEU A 184 10.46 0.89 5.23
C LEU A 184 9.58 1.69 6.20
N PHE A 185 9.14 1.06 7.29
CA PHE A 185 8.22 1.68 8.25
C PHE A 185 8.83 2.93 8.89
N ARG A 186 10.12 2.91 9.23
CA ARG A 186 10.82 4.12 9.69
C ARG A 186 10.86 5.22 8.66
N GLN A 187 11.24 4.90 7.41
CA GLN A 187 11.41 5.92 6.37
C GLN A 187 10.09 6.56 5.98
N VAL A 188 9.01 5.78 5.86
CA VAL A 188 7.70 6.32 5.51
C VAL A 188 7.06 7.08 6.68
N GLU A 189 7.33 6.70 7.93
CA GLU A 189 6.94 7.49 9.11
C GLU A 189 7.64 8.87 9.11
N GLN A 190 8.96 8.89 8.91
CA GLN A 190 9.71 10.15 8.82
C GLN A 190 9.29 10.99 7.60
N GLY A 191 8.98 10.33 6.48
CA GLY A 191 8.49 10.98 5.28
C GLY A 191 7.10 11.60 5.49
N PHE A 192 6.21 10.92 6.23
CA PHE A 192 4.94 11.49 6.66
C PHE A 192 5.16 12.76 7.50
N ASP A 193 6.01 12.67 8.52
CA ASP A 193 6.28 13.77 9.43
C ASP A 193 6.81 15.01 8.69
N LYS A 194 7.69 14.81 7.71
CA LYS A 194 8.18 15.89 6.83
C LYS A 194 7.11 16.44 5.90
N LEU A 195 6.33 15.56 5.25
CA LEU A 195 5.34 15.95 4.24
C LEU A 195 4.22 16.81 4.83
N PHE A 196 3.78 16.49 6.04
CA PHE A 196 2.66 17.16 6.72
C PHE A 196 3.09 18.06 7.88
N ASN A 197 4.40 18.26 8.06
CA ASN A 197 4.97 18.99 9.19
C ASN A 197 4.40 18.48 10.54
N TYR A 198 4.25 17.15 10.66
CA TYR A 198 3.65 16.51 11.83
C TYR A 198 4.72 16.30 12.91
N ASN A 199 4.52 16.93 14.06
CA ASN A 199 5.41 16.77 15.21
C ASN A 199 5.03 15.52 16.02
N ARG A 200 5.53 14.37 15.58
CA ARG A 200 5.26 13.08 16.20
C ARG A 200 5.82 12.99 17.61
N GLN A 201 4.98 12.56 18.56
CA GLN A 201 5.47 12.28 19.90
C GLN A 201 6.28 10.98 19.92
N ARG A 202 7.34 10.92 20.74
CA ARG A 202 8.20 9.73 20.85
C ARG A 202 7.42 8.44 21.09
N LYS A 203 6.39 8.48 21.93
CA LYS A 203 5.54 7.31 22.23
C LYS A 203 4.73 6.82 21.03
N GLU A 204 4.50 7.67 20.02
CA GLU A 204 3.78 7.35 18.79
C GLU A 204 4.71 6.80 17.70
N SER A 205 6.03 6.94 17.87
CA SER A 205 7.00 6.49 16.87
C SER A 205 6.97 4.98 16.70
N PHE A 206 7.20 4.54 15.47
CA PHE A 206 7.30 3.14 15.11
C PHE A 206 8.32 2.42 15.99
N ASP A 207 9.51 2.99 16.19
CA ASP A 207 10.57 2.36 16.98
C ASP A 207 10.17 2.18 18.44
N TYR A 208 9.52 3.17 19.06
CA TYR A 208 9.03 3.04 20.44
C TYR A 208 7.96 1.95 20.55
N GLN A 209 6.98 1.96 19.65
CA GLN A 209 5.90 0.97 19.62
C GLN A 209 6.41 -0.44 19.32
N ASN A 210 7.45 -0.57 18.49
CA ASN A 210 8.04 -1.86 18.14
C ASN A 210 8.88 -2.45 19.29
N ILE A 211 9.48 -1.62 20.15
CA ILE A 211 10.23 -2.08 21.35
C ILE A 211 9.28 -2.49 22.49
N MET A 212 8.15 -1.81 22.63
CA MET A 212 7.21 -2.01 23.75
C MET A 212 6.18 -3.13 23.50
N LYS A 213 6.23 -3.81 22.36
CA LYS A 213 5.44 -5.01 22.05
C LYS A 213 6.06 -6.25 22.68
#